data_AF-A0A7K0R5R5-F1
#
_entry.id   AF-A0A7K0R5R5-F1
#
_cell.length_a   1.000
_cell.length_b   1.000
_cell.length_c   1.000
_cell.angle_alpha   90.00
_cell.angle_beta   90.00
_cell.angle_gamma   90.00
#
_symmetry.space_group_name_H-M   'P 1'
#
loop_
_entity.id
_entity.type
_entity.pdbx_description
1 polymer ?
#
loop_
_entity_poly.entity_id
_entity_poly.type
_entity_poly.pdbx_seq_one_letter_code
_entity_poly.pdbx_strand_id
1 'polypeptide(L)' 'MKVGVPRETKSQESRVAITPAGVHEFIQHGHEVLI' A
#
# COMPACT_ATOMS: atom_id res chain seq x y z
N MET A 1 -0.13 8.82 -10.75
CA MET A 1 -0.98 9.14 -9.57
C MET A 1 -0.24 8.74 -8.31
N LYS A 2 -0.50 9.39 -7.17
CA LYS A 2 0.09 9.04 -5.88
C LYS A 2 -0.90 8.22 -5.04
N VAL A 3 -0.44 7.10 -4.48
CA VAL A 3 -1.24 6.19 -3.66
C VAL A 3 -0.57 6.05 -2.29
N GLY A 4 -1.30 6.27 -1.20
CA GLY A 4 -0.79 6.13 0.17
C GLY A 4 -1.31 4.86 0.85
N VAL A 5 -0.44 4.16 1.56
CA VAL A 5 -0.73 2.91 2.29
C VAL A 5 -0.23 3.05 3.73
N PRO A 6 -0.95 3.80 4.59
CA PRO A 6 -0.54 3.99 5.97
C PRO A 6 -0.66 2.68 6.77
N ARG A 7 0.05 2.63 7.89
CA ARG A 7 -0.15 1.61 8.91
C ARG A 7 -1.55 1.71 9.53
N GLU A 8 -2.17 0.55 9.76
CA GLU A 8 -3.38 0.42 10.57
C GLU A 8 -3.13 0.80 12.03
N THR A 9 -3.98 1.68 12.57
CA THR A 9 -3.87 2.19 13.95
C THR A 9 -4.83 1.50 14.93
N LYS A 10 -5.76 0.68 14.43
CA LYS A 10 -6.72 -0.07 15.25
C LYS A 10 -6.01 -1.13 16.09
N SER A 11 -6.42 -1.26 17.36
CA SER A 11 -5.88 -2.29 18.25
C SER A 11 -6.11 -3.69 17.69
N GLN A 12 -5.09 -4.54 17.79
CA GLN A 12 -5.07 -5.92 17.28
C GLN A 12 -5.31 -6.02 15.76
N GLU A 13 -5.01 -4.96 15.01
CA GLU A 13 -5.02 -4.99 13.55
C GLU A 13 -3.58 -5.15 13.01
N SER A 14 -3.35 -6.26 12.31
CA SER A 14 -2.05 -6.61 11.74
C SER A 14 -2.09 -6.70 10.21
N ARG A 15 -3.23 -6.41 9.59
CA ARG A 15 -3.36 -6.37 8.13
C ARG A 15 -2.72 -5.09 7.58
N VAL A 16 -2.52 -5.09 6.27
CA VAL A 16 -2.11 -3.94 5.47
C VAL A 16 -3.00 -3.88 4.23
N ALA A 17 -3.31 -2.69 3.74
CA ALA A 17 -4.26 -2.51 2.64
C ALA A 17 -3.80 -3.15 1.32
N ILE A 18 -2.49 -3.30 1.11
CA ILE A 18 -1.92 -3.91 -0.10
C ILE A 18 -0.65 -4.68 0.22
N THR A 19 -0.43 -5.79 -0.49
CA THR A 19 0.81 -6.57 -0.40
C THR A 19 1.90 -5.98 -1.29
N PRO A 20 3.18 -6.33 -1.07
CA PRO A 20 4.26 -5.90 -1.96
C PRO A 20 4.04 -6.27 -3.44
N ALA A 21 3.40 -7.41 -3.72
CA ALA A 21 3.04 -7.80 -5.09
C ALA A 21 2.04 -6.82 -5.72
N GLY A 22 1.02 -6.39 -4.97
CA GLY A 22 0.09 -5.37 -5.45
C GLY A 22 0.76 -4.01 -5.65
N VAL A 23 1.70 -3.62 -4.76
CA VAL A 23 2.50 -2.39 -4.93
C VAL A 23 3.30 -2.43 -6.23
N HIS A 24 3.87 -3.60 -6.57
CA HIS A 24 4.62 -3.76 -7.81
C HIS A 24 3.75 -3.50 -9.05
N GLU A 25 2.52 -4.00 -9.08
CA GLU A 25 1.56 -3.72 -10.15
C GLU A 25 1.27 -2.22 -10.28
N PHE A 26 1.04 -1.52 -9.16
CA PHE A 26 0.83 -0.07 -9.19
C PHE A 26 2.02 0.67 -9.81
N ILE A 27 3.24 0.30 -9.44
CA ILE A 27 4.47 0.91 -9.98
C ILE A 27 4.63 0.60 -11.47
N GLN A 28 4.36 -0.63 -11.91
CA GLN A 28 4.41 -1.01 -13.33
C GLN A 28 3.45 -0.17 -14.19
N HIS A 29 2.30 0.20 -13.65
CA HIS A 29 1.32 1.06 -14.32
C HIS A 29 1.63 2.57 -14.17
N GLY A 30 2.81 2.94 -13.68
CA GLY A 30 3.27 4.33 -13.58
C GLY A 30 2.71 5.09 -12.39
N HIS A 31 2.30 4.39 -11.32
CA HIS A 31 1.86 5.01 -10.08
C HIS A 31 3.00 5.10 -9.06
N GLU A 32 2.98 6.14 -8.24
CA GLU A 32 3.90 6.34 -7.13
C GLU A 32 3.20 5.90 -5.84
N VAL A 33 3.81 4.96 -5.11
CA VAL A 33 3.23 4.40 -3.88
C VAL A 33 4.04 4.86 -2.67
N LEU A 34 3.35 5.42 -1.68
CA LEU A 34 3.87 5.89 -0.41
C LEU A 34 3.36 4.96 0.71
N ILE A 35 4.24 4.53 1.61
CA ILE A 35 3.94 3.63 2.73
C ILE A 35 4.07 4.40 4.05
#